data_AF-A0A520XR33-F1
#
_entry.id   AF-A0A520XR33-F1
#
_cell.length_a   1.000
_cell.length_b   1.000
_cell.length_c   1.000
_cell.angle_alpha   90.00
_cell.angle_beta   90.00
_cell.angle_gamma   90.00
#
_symmetry.space_group_name_H-M   'P 1'
#
loop_
_entity.id
_entity.type
_entity.pdbx_description
1 polymer ?
#
loop_
_entity_poly.entity_id
_entity_poly.type
_entity_poly.pdbx_seq_one_letter_code
_entity_poly.pdbx_strand_id
1 'polypeptide(L)' 'MALWWVPEGHIPSLEEAKERLTHLRDQGASDHAFTFRSTFEPPAD' A
#
# COMPACT_ATOMS: atom_id res chain seq x y z
N MET A 1 -7.15 3.03 7.33
CA MET A 1 -6.17 3.78 6.52
C MET A 1 -5.24 2.78 5.88
N ALA A 2 -4.91 2.95 4.60
CA ALA A 2 -3.96 2.08 3.89
C ALA A 2 -2.66 2.86 3.63
N LEU A 3 -1.54 2.17 3.76
CA LEU A 3 -0.18 2.63 3.48
C LEU A 3 0.45 1.63 2.52
N TRP A 4 1.32 2.09 1.63
CA TRP A 4 2.12 1.27 0.74
C TRP A 4 3.36 2.04 0.33
N TRP A 5 4.35 1.32 -0.19
CA TRP A 5 5.55 1.95 -0.72
C TRP A 5 5.28 2.50 -2.11
N VAL A 6 5.68 3.77 -2.30
CA VAL A 6 5.53 4.49 -3.57
C VAL A 6 6.94 4.75 -4.11
N PRO A 7 7.24 4.37 -5.36
CA PRO A 7 8.53 4.66 -5.99
C PRO A 7 8.83 6.16 -6.00
N GLU A 8 10.10 6.54 -5.97
CA GLU A 8 10.45 7.96 -6.05
C GLU A 8 9.93 8.58 -7.36
N GLY A 9 9.46 9.82 -7.29
CA GLY A 9 8.89 10.52 -8.44
C GLY A 9 7.51 10.03 -8.88
N HIS A 10 6.97 8.94 -8.30
CA HIS A 10 5.61 8.49 -8.56
C HIS A 10 4.61 9.22 -7.67
N ILE A 11 3.60 9.85 -8.28
CA ILE A 11 2.46 10.41 -7.56
C ILE A 11 1.30 9.44 -7.77
N PRO A 12 0.85 8.71 -6.72
CA PRO A 12 -0.18 7.71 -6.87
C PRO A 12 -1.51 8.36 -7.23
N SER A 13 -2.27 7.68 -8.07
CA SER A 13 -3.60 8.12 -8.46
C SER A 13 -4.63 7.78 -7.37
N LEU A 14 -5.80 8.42 -7.45
CA LEU A 14 -6.92 8.08 -6.57
C LEU A 14 -7.40 6.63 -6.79
N GLU A 15 -7.27 6.11 -8.00
CA GLU A 15 -7.64 4.73 -8.34
C GLU A 15 -6.69 3.73 -7.68
N GLU A 16 -5.38 4.00 -7.71
CA GLU A 16 -4.40 3.20 -6.99
C GLU A 16 -4.71 3.18 -5.48
N ALA A 17 -4.97 4.34 -4.88
CA ALA A 17 -5.32 4.42 -3.46
C ALA A 17 -6.58 3.59 -3.10
N LYS A 18 -7.59 3.58 -3.98
CA LYS A 18 -8.80 2.75 -3.82
C LYS A 18 -8.49 1.26 -3.93
N GLU A 19 -7.63 0.88 -4.86
CA GLU A 19 -7.17 -0.50 -5.02
C GLU A 19 -6.47 -0.97 -3.74
N ARG A 20 -5.49 -0.21 -3.24
CA ARG A 20 -4.75 -0.55 -2.01
C ARG A 20 -5.67 -0.66 -0.80
N LEU A 21 -6.65 0.23 -0.67
CA LEU A 21 -7.63 0.16 0.40
C LEU A 21 -8.53 -1.08 0.28
N THR A 22 -8.94 -1.43 -0.93
CA THR A 22 -9.76 -2.62 -1.19
C THR A 22 -8.99 -3.89 -0.88
N HIS A 23 -7.74 -3.96 -1.33
CA HIS A 23 -6.82 -5.06 -1.02
C HIS A 23 -6.65 -5.26 0.48
N LEU A 24 -6.37 -4.18 1.22
CA LEU A 24 -6.22 -4.24 2.67
C LEU A 24 -7.49 -4.76 3.37
N ARG A 25 -8.67 -4.42 2.83
CA ARG A 25 -9.95 -4.87 3.39
C ARG A 25 -10.25 -6.34 3.10
N ASP A 26 -9.92 -6.80 1.89
CA ASP A 26 -10.26 -8.14 1.41
C ASP A 26 -9.21 -9.18 1.85
N GLN A 27 -7.93 -8.84 1.73
CA GLN A 27 -6.80 -9.74 1.96
C GLN A 27 -6.06 -9.47 3.28
N GLY A 28 -6.30 -8.32 3.91
CA GLY A 28 -5.56 -7.90 5.09
C GLY A 28 -4.21 -7.24 4.76
N ALA A 29 -3.38 -7.03 5.79
CA ALA A 29 -2.12 -6.32 5.65
C ALA A 29 -1.06 -7.18 4.92
N SER A 30 -0.43 -6.61 3.90
CA SER A 30 0.62 -7.21 3.07
C SER A 30 1.58 -6.14 2.54
N ASP A 31 2.64 -6.54 1.83
CA ASP A 31 3.55 -5.60 1.14
C ASP A 31 2.83 -4.69 0.13
N HIS A 32 1.73 -5.18 -0.46
CA HIS A 32 0.91 -4.39 -1.38
C HIS A 32 0.13 -3.28 -0.66
N ALA A 33 -0.40 -3.54 0.53
CA ALA A 33 -1.10 -2.52 1.32
C ALA A 33 -1.14 -2.90 2.80
N PHE A 34 -0.80 -1.94 3.67
CA PHE A 34 -0.65 -2.18 5.09
C PHE A 34 -1.06 -0.98 5.97
N THR A 35 -0.86 -1.09 7.29
CA THR A 35 -1.20 -0.03 8.26
C THR A 35 -0.03 0.20 9.20
N PHE A 36 -0.05 1.29 9.97
CA PHE A 36 0.99 1.52 11.00
C PHE A 36 1.09 0.41 12.06
N ARG A 37 0.07 -0.43 12.22
CA ARG A 37 0.09 -1.56 13.15
C ARG A 37 0.91 -2.75 12.63
N SER A 38 1.05 -2.86 11.31
CA SER A 38 1.73 -3.96 10.63
C SER A 38 2.47 -3.39 9.43
N THR A 39 3.75 -3.08 9.59
CA THR A 39 4.60 -2.49 8.56
C THR A 39 5.36 -3.56 7.79
N PHE A 40 5.61 -3.32 6.51
CA PHE A 40 6.37 -4.19 5.62
C PHE A 40 7.55 -3.44 5.05
N GLU A 41 8.63 -4.15 4.70
CA GLU A 41 9.80 -3.55 4.06
C GLU A 41 9.46 -3.07 2.64
N PRO A 42 10.13 -2.01 2.14
CA PRO A 42 9.99 -1.61 0.74
C PRO A 42 10.47 -2.73 -0.19
N PRO A 43 9.88 -2.85 -1.39
CA PRO A 43 10.40 -3.75 -2.40
C PRO A 43 11.87 -3.42 -2.68
N ALA A 44 12.69 -4.44 -2.91
CA ALA A 44 14.06 -4.25 -3.35
C ALA A 44 14.03 -3.58 -4.73
N ASP A 45 14.76 -2.47 -4.85
CA ASP A 45 14.93 -1.66 -6.08
C ASP A 45 15.54 -2.48 -7.23
#